data_AF-A0A7Y2KWJ9-F1
#
_entry.id   AF-A0A7Y2KWJ9-F1
#
_cell.length_a   1.000
_cell.length_b   1.000
_cell.length_c   1.000
_cell.angle_alpha   90.00
_cell.angle_beta   90.00
_cell.angle_gamma   90.00
#
_symmetry.space_group_name_H-M   'P 1'
#
loop_
_entity.id
_entity.type
_entity.pdbx_description
1 polymer ?
#
loop_
_entity_poly.entity_id
_entity_poly.type
_entity_poly.pdbx_seq_one_letter_code
_entity_poly.pdbx_strand_id
1 'polypeptide(L)'
;MSMTPREIVHELNRHIIGQDDAKRAVAIALRNRWRRMQLPEELRVEVTPKNILMIGPTGVGKTEIARRLAKLANAPFIKVEATKFTEVGYVGRDVESIIRDLADAAIKLLREQEIVKVRHRAEDAAEERILDALLPP
;
A
#
# COMPACT_ATOMS: atom_id res chain seq x y z
N MET A 1 -6.26 5.96 8.84
CA MET A 1 -5.30 5.56 9.88
C MET A 1 -4.93 6.75 10.74
N SER A 2 -5.12 6.62 12.06
CA SER A 2 -4.81 7.61 13.08
C SER A 2 -3.40 7.51 13.65
N MET A 3 -2.59 6.54 13.18
CA MET A 3 -1.25 6.29 13.73
C MET A 3 -0.37 7.54 13.75
N THR A 4 0.28 7.75 14.88
CA THR A 4 1.27 8.79 15.11
C THR A 4 2.60 8.39 14.46
N PRO A 5 3.48 9.35 14.15
CA PRO A 5 4.81 9.04 13.62
C PRO A 5 5.61 8.07 14.52
N ARG A 6 5.44 8.16 15.85
CA ARG A 6 6.12 7.27 16.79
C ARG A 6 5.63 5.82 16.67
N GLU A 7 4.32 5.61 16.55
CA GLU A 7 3.75 4.28 16.36
C GLU A 7 4.16 3.67 15.02
N ILE A 8 4.22 4.47 13.95
CA ILE A 8 4.71 4.01 12.64
C ILE A 8 6.18 3.56 12.75
N VAL A 9 7.05 4.36 13.36
CA VAL A 9 8.45 3.98 13.57
C VAL A 9 8.56 2.72 14.43
N HIS A 10 7.77 2.61 15.49
CA HIS A 10 7.74 1.43 16.35
C HIS A 10 7.39 0.16 15.57
N GLU A 11 6.35 0.21 14.72
CA GLU A 11 5.97 -0.93 13.91
C GLU A 11 7.03 -1.26 12.84
N LEU A 12 7.67 -0.25 12.24
CA LEU A 12 8.81 -0.47 11.33
C LEU A 12 10.02 -1.09 12.03
N ASN A 13 10.25 -0.80 13.32
CA ASN A 13 11.35 -1.39 14.10
C ASN A 13 11.22 -2.91 14.27
N ARG A 14 10.01 -3.47 14.16
CA ARG A 14 9.78 -4.93 14.24
C ARG A 14 10.29 -5.69 13.01
N HIS A 15 10.57 -4.98 11.92
CA HIS A 15 10.95 -5.59 10.64
C HIS A 15 12.27 -5.07 10.08
N ILE A 16 12.65 -3.83 10.39
CA ILE A 16 13.88 -3.20 9.90
C ILE A 16 14.75 -2.85 11.11
N ILE A 17 16.00 -3.30 11.11
CA ILE A 17 16.99 -2.97 12.14
C ILE A 17 17.76 -1.70 11.72
N GLY A 18 17.91 -0.74 12.64
CA GLY A 18 18.57 0.56 12.36
C GLY A 18 17.80 1.45 11.38
N GLN A 19 18.50 2.30 10.61
CA GLN A 19 17.90 3.21 9.61
C GLN A 19 16.87 4.19 10.18
N ASP A 20 17.12 4.74 11.37
CA ASP A 20 16.15 5.55 12.12
C ASP A 20 15.70 6.81 11.38
N ASP A 21 16.61 7.45 10.65
CA ASP A 21 16.29 8.64 9.86
C ASP A 21 15.34 8.31 8.70
N ALA A 22 15.56 7.18 8.02
CA ALA A 22 14.68 6.73 6.95
C ALA A 22 13.29 6.37 7.50
N LYS A 23 13.21 5.66 8.64
CA LYS A 23 11.95 5.35 9.32
C LYS A 23 11.19 6.61 9.73
N ARG A 24 11.90 7.61 10.28
CA ARG A 24 11.30 8.89 10.67
C ARG A 24 10.78 9.65 9.46
N ALA A 25 11.55 9.71 8.37
CA ALA A 25 11.15 10.38 7.14
C ALA A 25 9.86 9.78 6.55
N VAL A 26 9.79 8.45 6.45
CA VAL A 26 8.58 7.79 5.93
C VAL A 26 7.38 7.94 6.86
N ALA A 27 7.59 7.92 8.18
CA ALA A 27 6.52 8.11 9.16
C ALA A 27 5.91 9.52 9.07
N ILE A 28 6.75 10.55 8.88
CA ILE A 28 6.29 11.93 8.69
C ILE A 28 5.51 12.05 7.37
N ALA A 29 6.03 11.50 6.27
CA ALA A 29 5.35 11.56 4.98
C ALA A 29 3.97 10.89 5.03
N LEU A 30 3.86 9.72 5.68
CA LEU A 30 2.57 9.06 5.89
C LEU A 30 1.64 9.89 6.79
N ARG A 31 2.13 10.44 7.91
CA ARG A 31 1.33 11.30 8.80
C ARG A 31 0.84 12.57 8.10
N ASN A 32 1.64 13.14 7.20
CA ASN A 32 1.24 14.32 6.42
C ASN A 32 0.05 14.02 5.50
N ARG A 33 -0.10 12.78 4.99
CA ARG A 33 -1.32 12.39 4.25
C ARG A 33 -2.56 12.45 5.14
N TRP A 34 -2.47 11.97 6.38
CA TRP A 34 -3.58 12.07 7.34
C TRP A 34 -3.88 13.54 7.68
N ARG A 35 -2.85 14.34 7.97
CA ARG A 35 -3.01 15.79 8.25
C ARG A 35 -3.70 16.51 7.10
N ARG A 36 -3.31 16.21 5.86
CA ARG A 36 -3.95 16.77 4.66
C ARG A 36 -5.46 16.47 4.60
N MET A 37 -5.88 15.27 5.01
CA MET A 37 -7.31 14.92 5.05
C MET A 37 -8.10 15.68 6.13
N GLN A 38 -7.43 16.24 7.13
CA GLN A 38 -8.06 17.09 8.17
C GLN A 38 -8.21 18.55 7.72
N LEU A 39 -7.62 18.94 6.59
CA LEU A 39 -7.74 20.31 6.07
C LEU A 39 -9.10 20.51 5.37
N PRO A 40 -9.58 21.78 5.33
CA PRO A 40 -10.65 22.21 4.43
C PRO A 40 -10.33 21.85 2.98
N GLU A 41 -11.37 21.63 2.18
CA GLU A 41 -11.24 21.13 0.80
C GLU A 41 -10.39 22.04 -0.08
N GLU A 42 -10.58 23.35 0.02
CA GLU A 42 -9.80 24.37 -0.70
C GLU A 42 -8.30 24.24 -0.44
N LEU A 43 -7.90 24.07 0.83
CA LEU A 43 -6.50 23.93 1.22
C LEU A 43 -5.95 22.52 0.94
N ARG A 44 -6.82 21.52 0.78
CA ARG A 44 -6.40 20.13 0.59
C ARG A 44 -5.72 19.91 -0.77
N VAL A 45 -6.19 20.61 -1.79
CA VAL A 45 -5.68 20.52 -3.17
C VAL A 45 -4.29 21.15 -3.28
N GLU A 46 -4.04 22.24 -2.54
CA GLU A 46 -2.75 22.95 -2.49
C GLU A 46 -1.63 22.12 -1.83
N VAL A 47 -1.98 21.17 -0.95
CA VAL A 47 -1.00 20.37 -0.21
C VAL A 47 -0.59 19.13 -1.00
N THR A 48 0.60 19.20 -1.60
CA THR A 48 1.21 18.08 -2.34
C THR A 48 1.86 17.04 -1.42
N PRO A 49 1.91 15.76 -1.82
CA PRO A 49 2.64 14.72 -1.10
C PRO A 49 4.13 15.05 -0.93
N LYS A 50 4.68 14.73 0.25
CA LYS A 50 6.13 14.84 0.50
C LYS A 50 6.83 13.57 0.01
N ASN A 51 7.30 13.59 -1.24
CA ASN A 51 8.07 12.50 -1.84
C ASN A 51 9.42 12.33 -1.14
N ILE A 52 9.97 11.12 -1.17
CA ILE A 52 11.19 10.75 -0.42
C ILE A 52 12.22 10.18 -1.39
N LEU A 53 13.44 10.70 -1.31
CA LEU A 53 14.62 10.13 -1.95
C LEU A 53 15.46 9.41 -0.87
N MET A 54 15.64 8.10 -1.00
CA MET A 54 16.48 7.31 -0.08
C MET A 54 17.86 7.09 -0.71
N ILE A 55 18.91 7.55 -0.04
CA ILE A 55 20.30 7.42 -0.48
C ILE A 55 21.02 6.42 0.42
N GLY A 56 21.72 5.44 -0.16
CA GLY A 56 22.51 4.45 0.57
C GLY A 56 22.85 3.22 -0.27
N PRO A 57 23.74 2.34 0.20
CA PRO A 57 24.17 1.15 -0.55
C PRO A 57 23.04 0.11 -0.69
N THR A 58 23.22 -0.87 -1.58
CA THR A 58 22.28 -1.99 -1.71
C THR A 58 22.23 -2.82 -0.41
N GLY A 59 21.12 -3.52 -0.17
CA GLY A 59 20.97 -4.40 1.01
C GLY A 59 20.62 -3.72 2.34
N VAL A 60 20.72 -2.39 2.48
CA VAL A 60 20.44 -1.68 3.76
C VAL A 60 18.96 -1.55 4.15
N GLY A 61 18.03 -2.13 3.37
CA GLY A 61 16.61 -2.13 3.70
C GLY A 61 15.76 -1.01 3.09
N LYS A 62 16.27 -0.20 2.15
CA LYS A 62 15.51 0.88 1.48
C LYS A 62 14.14 0.41 0.93
N THR A 63 14.15 -0.66 0.14
CA THR A 63 12.93 -1.23 -0.44
C THR A 63 12.02 -1.85 0.63
N GLU A 64 12.60 -2.44 1.68
CA GLU A 64 11.84 -3.09 2.75
C GLU A 64 11.09 -2.05 3.61
N ILE A 65 11.70 -0.90 3.89
CA ILE A 65 11.03 0.22 4.57
C ILE A 65 9.79 0.65 3.78
N ALA A 66 9.91 0.85 2.47
CA ALA A 66 8.79 1.27 1.63
C ALA A 66 7.69 0.19 1.56
N ARG A 67 8.07 -1.09 1.37
CA ARG A 67 7.14 -2.23 1.34
C ARG A 67 6.38 -2.37 2.67
N ARG A 68 7.08 -2.30 3.81
CA ARG A 68 6.47 -2.40 5.14
C ARG A 68 5.57 -1.24 5.45
N LEU A 69 5.97 -0.03 5.07
CA LEU A 69 5.14 1.16 5.20
C LEU A 69 3.81 1.01 4.43
N ALA A 70 3.84 0.52 3.20
CA ALA A 70 2.62 0.31 2.42
C ALA A 70 1.72 -0.76 3.02
N LYS A 71 2.29 -1.87 3.50
CA LYS A 71 1.54 -2.91 4.23
C LYS A 71 0.91 -2.35 5.51
N LEU A 72 1.66 -1.58 6.28
CA LEU A 72 1.18 -0.91 7.49
C LEU A 72 0.04 0.05 7.17
N ALA A 73 0.18 0.81 6.08
CA ALA A 73 -0.80 1.78 5.60
C ALA A 73 -2.01 1.14 4.90
N ASN A 74 -2.01 -0.18 4.74
CA ASN A 74 -2.97 -0.91 3.92
C ASN A 74 -3.16 -0.24 2.55
N ALA A 75 -2.04 0.11 1.93
CA ALA A 75 -1.98 0.88 0.71
C ALA A 75 -1.42 0.03 -0.45
N PRO A 76 -1.88 0.26 -1.69
CA PRO A 76 -1.31 -0.40 -2.86
C PRO A 76 0.16 -0.02 -3.03
N PHE A 77 0.97 -0.98 -3.46
CA PHE A 77 2.42 -0.85 -3.57
C PHE A 77 2.97 -1.54 -4.81
N ILE A 78 3.86 -0.86 -5.51
CA ILE A 78 4.62 -1.41 -6.64
C ILE A 78 6.09 -1.04 -6.51
N LYS A 79 6.96 -1.91 -7.03
CA LYS A 79 8.40 -1.64 -7.19
C LYS A 79 8.70 -1.59 -8.68
N VAL A 80 9.26 -0.48 -9.14
CA VAL A 80 9.68 -0.28 -10.53
C VAL A 80 11.15 0.12 -10.56
N GLU A 81 11.87 -0.33 -11.58
CA GLU A 81 13.27 0.03 -11.81
C GLU A 81 13.32 1.09 -12.91
N ALA A 82 13.94 2.24 -12.63
CA ALA A 82 13.96 3.38 -13.54
C ALA A 82 14.67 3.09 -14.87
N THR A 83 15.67 2.21 -14.86
CA THR A 83 16.44 1.81 -16.05
C THR A 83 15.58 1.12 -17.11
N LYS A 84 14.42 0.55 -16.72
CA LYS A 84 13.46 -0.07 -17.64
C LYS A 84 12.86 0.91 -18.66
N PHE A 85 12.95 2.21 -18.40
CA PHE A 85 12.41 3.25 -19.28
C PHE A 85 13.50 3.94 -20.11
N THR A 86 14.78 3.60 -19.88
CA THR A 86 15.92 4.20 -20.59
C THR A 86 16.63 3.20 -21.50
N GLU A 87 16.43 1.89 -21.31
CA GLU A 87 17.04 0.87 -22.16
C GLU A 87 16.48 0.93 -23.60
N VAL A 88 17.41 1.07 -24.54
CA VAL A 88 17.22 1.35 -25.95
C VAL A 88 16.24 0.35 -26.59
N GLY A 89 15.10 0.85 -27.06
CA GLY A 89 14.40 0.25 -28.21
C GLY A 89 13.23 -0.71 -27.98
N TYR A 90 12.60 -0.78 -26.79
CA TYR A 90 11.31 -1.49 -26.70
C TYR A 90 10.11 -0.54 -26.70
N VAL A 91 9.42 -0.51 -27.83
CA VAL A 91 8.07 0.04 -27.99
C VAL A 91 7.11 -0.80 -27.11
N GLY A 92 7.08 -0.60 -25.79
CA GLY A 92 6.23 -1.45 -24.96
C GLY A 92 6.06 -1.13 -23.47
N ARG A 93 7.01 -0.45 -22.80
CA ARG A 93 6.80 -0.01 -21.42
C ARG A 93 6.83 1.50 -21.30
N ASP A 94 5.64 2.07 -21.42
CA ASP A 94 5.35 3.46 -21.14
C ASP A 94 5.41 3.74 -19.62
N VAL A 95 5.80 4.95 -19.23
CA VAL A 95 5.79 5.42 -17.83
C VAL A 95 4.38 5.33 -17.23
N GLU A 96 3.34 5.44 -18.06
CA GLU A 96 1.94 5.22 -17.66
C GLU A 96 1.69 3.80 -17.11
N SER A 97 2.50 2.81 -17.50
CA SER A 97 2.40 1.45 -16.94
C SER A 97 2.58 1.41 -15.42
N ILE A 98 3.35 2.35 -14.85
CA ILE A 98 3.54 2.47 -13.40
C ILE A 98 2.19 2.70 -12.70
N ILE A 99 1.36 3.58 -13.26
CA ILE A 99 0.06 3.91 -12.67
C ILE A 99 -0.95 2.78 -12.90
N ARG A 100 -0.91 2.12 -14.07
CA ARG A 100 -1.74 0.95 -14.36
C ARG A 100 -1.44 -0.21 -13.39
N ASP A 101 -0.17 -0.56 -13.22
CA ASP A 101 0.24 -1.61 -12.29
C ASP A 101 -0.16 -1.28 -10.84
N LEU A 102 -0.09 -0.01 -10.44
CA LEU A 102 -0.52 0.44 -9.12
C LEU A 102 -2.05 0.33 -8.94
N ALA A 103 -2.82 0.67 -9.97
CA ALA A 103 -4.27 0.52 -9.96
C ALA A 103 -4.69 -0.95 -9.87
N ASP A 104 -4.05 -1.84 -10.63
CA ASP A 104 -4.28 -3.28 -10.57
C ASP A 104 -3.97 -3.85 -9.18
N ALA A 105 -2.86 -3.40 -8.56
CA ALA A 105 -2.52 -3.75 -7.19
C ALA A 105 -3.58 -3.26 -6.19
N ALA A 106 -4.18 -2.09 -6.41
CA ALA A 106 -5.25 -1.56 -5.57
C ALA A 106 -6.55 -2.35 -5.70
N ILE A 107 -6.94 -2.71 -6.92
CA ILE A 107 -8.12 -3.55 -7.20
C ILE A 107 -7.95 -4.91 -6.52
N LYS A 108 -6.78 -5.53 -6.66
CA LYS A 108 -6.47 -6.81 -6.01
C LYS A 108 -6.58 -6.71 -4.49
N LEU A 109 -5.98 -5.67 -3.90
CA LEU A 109 -6.02 -5.44 -2.46
C LEU A 109 -7.47 -5.29 -1.95
N LEU A 110 -8.29 -4.48 -2.63
CA LEU A 110 -9.68 -4.26 -2.26
C LEU A 110 -10.51 -5.54 -2.41
N ARG A 111 -10.30 -6.30 -3.48
CA ARG A 111 -10.98 -7.58 -3.71
C ARG A 111 -10.70 -8.56 -2.59
N GLU A 112 -9.43 -8.71 -2.17
CA GLU A 112 -9.05 -9.58 -1.06
C GLU A 112 -9.72 -9.16 0.25
N GLN A 113 -9.80 -7.85 0.52
CA GLN A 113 -10.49 -7.32 1.72
C GLN A 113 -11.99 -7.60 1.70
N GLU A 114 -12.67 -7.33 0.58
CA GLU A 114 -14.11 -7.53 0.49
C GLU A 114 -14.48 -9.02 0.52
N ILE A 115 -13.66 -9.92 -0.07
CA ILE A 115 -13.82 -11.38 0.07
C ILE A 115 -13.80 -11.79 1.54
N VAL A 116 -12.81 -11.34 2.30
CA VAL A 116 -12.71 -11.67 3.73
C VAL A 116 -13.90 -11.13 4.52
N LYS A 117 -14.36 -9.92 4.20
CA LYS A 117 -15.47 -9.24 4.88
C LYS A 117 -16.81 -9.95 4.70
N VAL A 118 -17.08 -10.52 3.52
CA VAL A 118 -18.34 -11.23 3.23
C VAL A 118 -18.27 -12.73 3.50
N ARG A 119 -17.09 -13.25 3.88
CA ARG A 119 -16.81 -14.68 4.01
C ARG A 119 -17.85 -15.43 4.85
N HIS A 120 -18.16 -14.93 6.05
CA HIS A 120 -19.11 -15.60 6.95
C HIS A 120 -20.50 -15.73 6.32
N ARG A 121 -21.03 -14.65 5.73
CA ARG A 121 -22.34 -14.67 5.05
C ARG A 121 -22.33 -15.60 3.83
N ALA A 122 -21.20 -15.65 3.13
CA ALA A 122 -21.03 -16.54 1.99
C ALA A 122 -20.97 -18.02 2.43
N GLU A 123 -20.36 -18.31 3.58
CA GLU A 123 -20.33 -19.65 4.19
C GLU A 123 -21.75 -20.07 4.61
N ASP A 124 -22.48 -19.21 5.33
CA ASP A 124 -23.87 -19.50 5.75
C ASP A 124 -24.79 -19.77 4.55
N ALA A 125 -24.74 -18.92 3.52
CA ALA A 125 -25.56 -19.08 2.32
C ALA A 125 -25.15 -20.31 1.48
N ALA A 126 -23.87 -20.68 1.51
CA ALA A 126 -23.41 -21.90 0.86
C ALA A 126 -23.92 -23.14 1.59
N GLU A 127 -23.91 -23.14 2.93
CA GLU A 127 -24.45 -24.22 3.75
C GLU A 127 -25.94 -24.43 3.52
N GLU A 128 -26.74 -23.35 3.56
CA GLU A 128 -28.18 -23.41 3.27
C GLU A 128 -28.46 -24.02 1.89
N ARG A 129 -27.72 -23.59 0.87
CA ARG A 129 -27.85 -24.12 -0.49
C ARG A 129 -27.44 -25.59 -0.61
N ILE A 130 -26.50 -26.05 0.20
CA ILE A 130 -26.11 -27.46 0.28
C ILE A 130 -27.20 -28.28 0.97
N LEU A 131 -27.78 -27.76 2.06
CA LEU A 131 -28.88 -28.41 2.79
C LEU A 131 -30.11 -28.58 1.88
N ASP A 132 -30.51 -27.55 1.15
CA ASP A 132 -31.62 -27.61 0.19
C ASP A 132 -31.40 -28.69 -0.89
N ALA A 133 -30.15 -28.88 -1.32
CA ALA A 133 -29.81 -29.88 -2.33
C ALA A 133 -29.78 -31.32 -1.77
N LEU A 134 -29.45 -31.48 -0.48
CA LEU A 134 -29.33 -32.79 0.18
C LEU A 134 -30.64 -33.27 0.82
N LEU A 135 -31.53 -32.34 1.21
CA LEU A 135 -32.84 -32.63 1.77
C LEU A 135 -33.94 -32.10 0.84
N PRO A 136 -34.20 -32.76 -0.29
CA PRO A 136 -35.40 -32.46 -1.08
C PRO A 136 -36.67 -32.69 -0.22
N PRO A 137 -37.78 -31.99 -0.50
CA PRO A 137 -39.01 -32.08 0.28
C PRO A 137 -39.60 -33.49 0.35
#